data_AF-A0A9P7JTJ1-F1
#
_entry.id   AF-A0A9P7JTJ1-F1
#
_cell.length_a   1.000
_cell.length_b   1.000
_cell.length_c   1.000
_cell.angle_alpha   90.00
_cell.angle_beta   90.00
_cell.angle_gamma   90.00
#
_symmetry.space_group_name_H-M   'P 1'
#
loop_
_entity.id
_entity.type
_entity.pdbx_description
1 polymer ?
#
loop_
_entity_poly.entity_id
_entity_poly.type
_entity_poly.pdbx_seq_one_letter_code
_entity_poly.pdbx_strand_id
1 'polypeptide(L)'
;MIMNNLSTSTPDSEFLASIRQSIAEFLQRCGLQYKNIPLDEAWYSECSQEAIKRGYPMDAILPYMPPAVAIMSNAYGHLPDRPTKM
;
A
#
# COMPACT_ATOMS: atom_id res chain seq x y z
N MET A 1 -22.35 -19.26 -16.96
CA MET A 1 -21.86 -17.98 -16.42
C MET A 1 -21.47 -18.24 -14.98
N ILE A 2 -20.17 -18.39 -14.69
CA ILE A 2 -19.71 -18.69 -13.33
C ILE A 2 -19.66 -17.34 -12.59
N MET A 3 -20.62 -17.11 -11.70
CA MET A 3 -20.54 -16.00 -10.76
C MET A 3 -19.47 -16.35 -9.74
N ASN A 4 -18.30 -15.72 -9.84
CA ASN A 4 -17.32 -15.71 -8.77
C ASN A 4 -17.93 -14.92 -7.62
N ASN A 5 -18.65 -15.61 -6.73
CA ASN A 5 -19.07 -15.10 -5.43
C ASN A 5 -17.84 -15.02 -4.54
N LEU A 6 -16.91 -14.11 -4.87
CA LEU A 6 -15.83 -13.76 -3.96
C LEU A 6 -16.49 -12.94 -2.85
N SER A 7 -16.84 -13.62 -1.77
CA SER A 7 -17.38 -12.99 -0.57
C SER A 7 -16.35 -11.95 -0.10
N THR A 8 -16.67 -10.66 -0.24
CA THR A 8 -15.82 -9.55 0.17
C THR A 8 -15.92 -9.32 1.68
N SER A 9 -15.90 -10.38 2.47
CA SER A 9 -15.75 -10.23 3.91
C SER A 9 -14.38 -9.60 4.16
N THR A 10 -14.36 -8.49 4.90
CA THR A 10 -13.11 -7.88 5.36
C THR A 10 -12.26 -8.97 5.99
N PRO A 11 -11.05 -9.25 5.47
CA PRO A 11 -10.22 -10.31 6.00
C PRO A 11 -9.90 -10.02 7.46
N ASP A 12 -10.13 -11.00 8.33
CA ASP A 12 -9.78 -10.88 9.74
C ASP A 12 -8.25 -10.84 9.92
N SER A 13 -7.83 -10.44 11.13
CA SER A 13 -6.41 -10.27 11.45
C SER A 13 -5.60 -11.57 11.29
N GLU A 14 -6.22 -12.72 11.56
CA GLU A 14 -5.59 -14.04 11.48
C GLU A 14 -5.35 -14.44 10.02
N PHE A 15 -6.33 -14.23 9.16
CA PHE A 15 -6.21 -14.45 7.73
C PHE A 15 -5.16 -13.51 7.09
N LEU A 16 -5.12 -12.24 7.50
CA LEU A 16 -4.06 -11.32 7.06
C LEU A 16 -2.67 -11.76 7.52
N ALA A 17 -2.55 -12.29 8.74
CA ALA A 17 -1.29 -12.83 9.24
C ALA A 17 -0.84 -14.06 8.45
N SER A 18 -1.74 -14.98 8.09
CA SER A 18 -1.41 -16.18 7.31
C SER A 18 -0.96 -15.84 5.89
N ILE A 19 -1.57 -14.83 5.25
CA ILE A 19 -1.13 -14.30 3.95
C ILE A 19 0.30 -13.75 4.07
N ARG A 20 0.56 -12.89 5.06
CA ARG A 20 1.88 -12.30 5.28
C ARG A 20 2.95 -13.37 5.51
N GLN A 21 2.63 -14.39 6.30
CA GLN A 21 3.51 -15.52 6.55
C GLN A 21 3.83 -16.28 5.25
N SER A 22 2.80 -16.59 4.45
CA SER A 22 2.97 -17.29 3.17
C SER A 22 3.85 -16.51 2.18
N ILE A 23 3.66 -15.19 2.11
CA ILE A 23 4.49 -14.30 1.29
C ILE A 23 5.93 -14.28 1.81
N ALA A 24 6.12 -14.19 3.13
CA ALA A 24 7.45 -14.17 3.74
C ALA A 24 8.23 -15.46 3.45
N GLU A 25 7.60 -16.62 3.60
CA GLU A 25 8.20 -17.92 3.29
C GLU A 25 8.58 -18.05 1.81
N PHE A 26 7.69 -17.61 0.91
CA PHE A 26 7.96 -17.61 -0.52
C PHE A 26 9.18 -16.75 -0.87
N LEU A 27 9.21 -15.50 -0.38
CA LEU A 27 10.32 -14.59 -0.63
C LEU A 27 11.64 -15.12 -0.04
N GLN A 28 11.60 -15.70 1.16
CA GLN A 28 12.76 -16.31 1.78
C GLN A 28 13.33 -17.45 0.93
N ARG A 29 12.48 -18.29 0.33
CA ARG A 29 12.91 -19.35 -0.60
C ARG A 29 13.54 -18.79 -1.88
N CYS A 30 13.15 -17.59 -2.30
CA CYS A 30 13.79 -16.86 -3.40
C CYS A 30 15.09 -16.13 -3.01
N GLY A 31 15.53 -16.24 -1.75
CA GLY A 31 16.68 -15.47 -1.23
C GLY A 31 16.38 -13.98 -1.03
N LEU A 32 15.10 -13.60 -1.04
CA LEU A 32 14.62 -12.23 -0.81
C LEU A 32 14.15 -12.09 0.63
N GLN A 33 14.31 -10.90 1.20
CA GLN A 33 13.78 -10.59 2.54
C GLN A 33 12.40 -9.95 2.40
N TYR A 34 11.40 -10.51 3.08
CA TYR A 34 10.14 -9.80 3.29
C TYR A 34 10.41 -8.57 4.16
N LYS A 35 10.03 -7.39 3.66
CA LYS A 35 10.07 -6.15 4.41
C LYS A 35 8.64 -5.69 4.64
N ASN A 36 8.27 -5.60 5.92
CA ASN A 36 7.06 -4.87 6.27
C ASN A 36 7.36 -3.37 6.11
N ILE A 37 6.74 -2.73 5.14
CA ILE A 37 6.94 -1.30 4.88
C ILE A 37 5.80 -0.57 5.59
N PRO A 38 6.09 0.12 6.71
CA PRO A 38 5.06 0.91 7.38
C PRO A 38 4.58 2.02 6.44
N LEU A 39 3.32 2.39 6.57
CA LEU A 39 2.79 3.57 5.89
C LEU A 39 3.55 4.80 6.40
N ASP A 40 4.10 5.60 5.48
CA ASP A 40 4.61 6.93 5.81
C ASP A 40 3.41 7.87 5.99
N GLU A 41 2.98 8.06 7.23
CA GLU A 41 1.81 8.90 7.54
C GLU A 41 2.02 10.37 7.16
N ALA A 42 3.25 10.87 7.26
CA ALA A 42 3.56 12.24 6.89
C ALA A 42 3.41 12.42 5.38
N TRP A 43 3.94 11.50 4.58
CA TRP A 43 3.80 11.56 3.13
C TRP A 43 2.36 11.28 2.68
N TYR A 44 1.63 10.39 3.35
CA TYR A 44 0.19 10.22 3.12
C TYR A 44 -0.59 11.52 3.32
N SER A 45 -0.29 12.27 4.39
CA SER A 45 -0.91 13.56 4.66
C SER A 45 -0.57 14.58 3.58
N GLU A 46 0.70 14.69 3.17
CA GLU A 46 1.14 15.59 2.09
C GLU A 46 0.43 15.28 0.76
N CYS A 47 0.40 14.01 0.35
CA CYS A 47 -0.30 13.57 -0.86
C CYS A 47 -1.80 13.86 -0.79
N SER A 48 -2.42 13.66 0.37
CA SER A 48 -3.85 13.92 0.57
C SER A 48 -4.16 15.42 0.46
N GLN A 49 -3.32 16.28 1.07
CA GLN A 49 -3.47 17.72 0.97
C GLN A 49 -3.27 18.24 -0.46
N GLU A 50 -2.26 17.74 -1.18
CA GLU A 50 -2.04 18.11 -2.58
C GLU A 50 -3.19 17.63 -3.47
N ALA A 51 -3.76 16.46 -3.20
CA ALA A 51 -4.93 15.96 -3.93
C ALA A 51 -6.16 16.86 -3.73
N ILE A 52 -6.42 17.30 -2.49
CA ILE A 52 -7.48 18.26 -2.16
C ILE A 52 -7.23 19.58 -2.90
N LYS A 53 -6.00 20.11 -2.84
CA LYS A 53 -5.61 21.37 -3.49
C LYS A 53 -5.80 21.33 -5.00
N ARG A 54 -5.56 20.19 -5.64
CA ARG A 54 -5.77 19.98 -7.09
C ARG A 54 -7.22 19.69 -7.47
N GLY A 55 -8.12 19.57 -6.49
CA GLY A 55 -9.55 19.33 -6.73
C GLY A 55 -9.86 17.89 -7.11
N TYR A 56 -9.06 16.91 -6.70
CA TYR A 56 -9.38 15.50 -6.92
C TYR A 56 -10.60 15.07 -6.10
N PRO A 57 -11.42 14.14 -6.62
CA PRO A 57 -12.57 13.60 -5.90
C PRO A 57 -12.08 12.66 -4.78
N MET A 58 -11.88 13.20 -3.58
CA MET A 58 -11.29 12.47 -2.45
C MET A 58 -12.03 11.17 -2.14
N ASP A 59 -13.35 11.15 -2.18
CA ASP A 59 -14.15 9.96 -1.90
C ASP A 59 -13.84 8.79 -2.86
N ALA A 60 -13.43 9.09 -4.09
CA ALA A 60 -13.06 8.09 -5.08
C ALA A 60 -11.61 7.62 -4.94
N ILE A 61 -10.70 8.46 -4.44
CA ILE A 61 -9.26 8.16 -4.42
C ILE A 61 -8.73 7.72 -3.04
N LEU A 62 -9.37 8.15 -1.95
CA LEU A 62 -8.92 7.92 -0.58
C LEU A 62 -8.63 6.44 -0.26
N PRO A 63 -9.44 5.46 -0.71
CA PRO A 63 -9.16 4.04 -0.47
C PRO A 63 -7.84 3.55 -1.10
N TYR A 64 -7.37 4.22 -2.15
CA TYR A 64 -6.16 3.86 -2.90
C TYR A 64 -4.91 4.61 -2.43
N MET A 65 -5.07 5.64 -1.59
CA MET A 65 -3.97 6.48 -1.11
C MET A 65 -2.97 5.71 -0.24
N PRO A 66 -3.38 4.91 0.78
CA PRO A 66 -2.43 4.16 1.59
C PRO A 66 -1.54 3.18 0.79
N PRO A 67 -2.08 2.31 -0.09
CA PRO A 67 -1.23 1.43 -0.89
C PRO A 67 -0.36 2.19 -1.90
N ALA A 68 -0.84 3.30 -2.46
CA ALA A 68 -0.04 4.14 -3.35
C ALA A 68 1.18 4.73 -2.63
N VAL A 69 0.98 5.29 -1.43
CA VAL A 69 2.07 5.82 -0.60
C VAL A 69 3.07 4.72 -0.23
N ALA A 70 2.59 3.54 0.18
CA ALA A 70 3.49 2.42 0.50
C ALA A 70 4.35 1.99 -0.70
N ILE A 71 3.76 1.93 -1.91
CA ILE A 71 4.48 1.61 -3.15
C ILE A 71 5.52 2.69 -3.47
N MET A 72 5.14 3.97 -3.40
CA MET A 72 6.05 5.08 -3.69
C MET A 72 7.20 5.17 -2.67
N SER A 73 6.93 4.94 -1.39
CA SER A 73 7.95 4.84 -0.32
C SER A 73 8.95 3.74 -0.59
N ASN A 74 8.51 2.59 -1.08
CA ASN A 74 9.43 1.52 -1.43
C ASN A 74 10.22 1.84 -2.71
N ALA A 75 9.53 2.24 -3.78
CA ALA A 75 10.12 2.43 -5.10
C ALA A 75 11.12 3.59 -5.11
N TYR A 76 10.78 4.70 -4.46
CA TYR A 76 11.55 5.94 -4.45
C TYR A 76 12.26 6.21 -3.12
N GLY A 77 12.31 5.23 -2.21
CA GLY A 77 13.01 5.36 -0.93
C GLY A 77 14.51 5.70 -1.07
N HIS A 78 15.10 5.35 -2.22
CA HIS A 78 16.49 5.67 -2.56
C HIS A 78 16.73 7.14 -2.96
N LEU A 79 15.68 7.91 -3.27
CA LEU A 79 15.81 9.32 -3.61
C LEU A 79 15.96 10.16 -2.32
N PRO A 80 16.88 11.14 -2.29
CA PRO A 80 17.15 11.93 -1.08
C PRO A 80 16.04 12.94 -0.77
N ASP A 81 15.44 13.52 -1.81
CA ASP A 81 14.54 14.67 -1.66
C ASP A 81 13.08 14.27 -1.84
N ARG A 82 12.21 14.75 -0.94
CA ARG A 82 10.75 14.56 -1.01
C ARG A 82 10.10 15.10 -2.29
N PRO A 83 10.45 16.31 -2.78
CA PRO A 83 9.88 16.84 -4.02
C PRO A 83 10.15 15.96 -5.26
N THR A 84 11.24 15.19 -5.26
CA THR A 84 11.59 14.29 -6.37
C THR A 84 10.76 12.99 -6.33
N LYS A 85 10.04 12.75 -5.23
CA LYS A 85 9.16 11.57 -5.05
C LYS A 85 7.69 11.88 -5.34
N MET A 86 7.31 13.15 -5.50
CA MET A 86 5.94 13.65 -5.74
C MET A 86 5.79 14.26 -7.14
#